data_AF-A0A2A1ZRE2-F1
#
_entry.id   AF-A0A2A1ZRE2-F1
#
_cell.length_a   1.000
_cell.length_b   1.000
_cell.length_c   1.000
_cell.angle_alpha   90.00
_cell.angle_beta   90.00
_cell.angle_gamma   90.00
#
_symmetry.space_group_name_H-M   'P 1'
#
loop_
_entity.id
_entity.type
_entity.pdbx_description
1 polymer ?
#
loop_
_entity_poly.entity_id
_entity_poly.type
_entity_poly.pdbx_seq_one_letter_code
_entity_poly.pdbx_strand_id
1 'polypeptide(L)'
;MFKNFKKNILYNHNINIKKSKDTFFDFFIMRNDEKIYIKVFNSKRPYIITFNSKFYIEIKKGRGRGVNFITRKKALYNISEFDNSKKVFIFITKPFKILSYKNESDIQDISNFIEHKSIEFYSTWNDVFKEL
;
A
#
# COMPACT_ATOMS: atom_id res chain seq x y z
N MET A 1 7.63 9.16 -17.36
CA MET A 1 8.42 8.33 -16.43
C MET A 1 7.82 6.94 -16.15
N PHE A 2 6.52 6.78 -15.89
CA PHE A 2 5.91 5.46 -15.61
C PHE A 2 5.90 4.45 -16.79
N LYS A 3 5.89 4.90 -18.05
CA LYS A 3 5.81 4.00 -19.23
C LYS A 3 7.07 3.16 -19.45
N ASN A 4 8.26 3.72 -19.18
CA ASN A 4 9.53 3.03 -19.45
C ASN A 4 9.93 2.08 -18.32
N PHE A 5 9.59 2.40 -17.07
CA PHE A 5 9.87 1.54 -15.90
C PHE A 5 9.06 0.24 -15.94
N LYS A 6 7.82 0.30 -16.44
CA LYS A 6 6.96 -0.88 -16.63
C LYS A 6 7.60 -1.91 -17.56
N LYS A 7 8.27 -1.48 -18.64
CA LYS A 7 8.71 -2.35 -19.72
C LYS A 7 9.91 -3.23 -19.34
N ASN A 8 10.88 -2.71 -18.60
CA ASN A 8 12.11 -3.45 -18.26
C ASN A 8 11.94 -4.48 -17.13
N ILE A 9 11.09 -4.20 -16.14
CA ILE A 9 10.93 -5.10 -14.99
C ILE A 9 9.98 -6.26 -15.30
N LEU A 10 8.95 -6.01 -16.13
CA LEU A 10 8.03 -7.04 -16.63
C LEU A 10 8.75 -8.13 -17.43
N TYR A 11 9.81 -7.76 -18.16
CA TYR A 11 10.54 -8.68 -19.04
C TYR A 11 11.45 -9.65 -18.29
N ASN A 12 12.04 -9.25 -17.16
CA ASN A 12 13.01 -10.09 -16.45
C ASN A 12 12.36 -11.16 -15.55
N HIS A 13 11.08 -11.04 -15.19
CA HIS A 13 10.41 -11.95 -14.26
C HIS A 13 9.21 -12.71 -14.85
N ASN A 14 8.85 -12.53 -16.13
CA ASN A 14 7.64 -13.12 -16.74
C ASN A 14 6.34 -12.84 -15.96
N ILE A 15 6.27 -11.72 -15.24
CA ILE A 15 5.13 -11.39 -14.39
C ILE A 15 4.08 -10.62 -15.20
N ASN A 16 2.85 -11.14 -15.29
CA ASN A 16 1.75 -10.45 -15.95
C ASN A 16 1.01 -9.50 -14.98
N ILE A 17 1.35 -8.21 -15.01
CA ILE A 17 0.68 -7.18 -14.19
C ILE A 17 -0.57 -6.68 -14.92
N LYS A 18 -1.73 -6.87 -14.30
CA LYS A 18 -3.02 -6.37 -14.80
C LYS A 18 -3.50 -5.18 -13.97
N LYS A 19 -4.18 -4.23 -14.61
CA LYS A 19 -4.83 -3.11 -13.90
C LYS A 19 -6.02 -3.67 -13.11
N SER A 20 -6.18 -3.24 -11.86
CA SER A 20 -7.35 -3.61 -11.08
C SER A 20 -8.60 -2.89 -11.61
N LYS A 21 -9.75 -3.57 -11.53
CA LYS A 21 -11.08 -2.94 -11.69
C LYS A 21 -11.59 -2.36 -10.37
N ASP A 22 -10.94 -2.69 -9.26
CA ASP A 22 -11.27 -2.21 -7.92
C ASP A 22 -10.98 -0.71 -7.78
N THR A 23 -11.71 -0.06 -6.85
CA THR A 23 -11.56 1.37 -6.58
C THR A 23 -10.36 1.68 -5.69
N PHE A 24 -9.94 0.72 -4.86
CA PHE A 24 -8.83 0.89 -3.95
C PHE A 24 -7.52 0.46 -4.60
N PHE A 25 -7.36 -0.81 -4.98
CA PHE A 25 -6.11 -1.32 -5.55
C PHE A 25 -5.87 -0.83 -6.98
N ASP A 26 -4.61 -0.60 -7.34
CA ASP A 26 -4.26 -0.09 -8.67
C ASP A 26 -3.97 -1.24 -9.65
N PHE A 27 -3.37 -2.33 -9.16
CA PHE A 27 -2.94 -3.47 -9.96
C PHE A 27 -3.18 -4.80 -9.24
N PHE A 28 -3.10 -5.89 -10.00
CA PHE A 28 -2.92 -7.22 -9.45
C PHE A 28 -1.98 -8.07 -10.31
N ILE A 29 -1.39 -9.08 -9.69
CA ILE A 29 -0.52 -10.09 -10.29
C ILE A 29 -1.13 -11.47 -10.01
N MET A 30 -0.98 -12.40 -10.95
CA MET A 30 -1.23 -13.83 -10.71
C MET A 30 0.12 -14.54 -10.67
N ARG A 31 0.39 -15.31 -9.61
CA ARG A 31 1.59 -16.15 -9.46
C ARG A 31 1.18 -17.45 -8.77
N ASN A 32 1.46 -18.60 -9.38
CA ASN A 32 1.19 -19.92 -8.80
C ASN A 32 -0.24 -20.04 -8.23
N ASP A 33 -1.24 -19.62 -9.01
CA ASP A 33 -2.66 -19.53 -8.64
C ASP A 33 -3.03 -18.54 -7.51
N GLU A 34 -2.06 -17.87 -6.91
CA GLU A 34 -2.30 -16.79 -5.97
C GLU A 34 -2.48 -15.44 -6.68
N LYS A 35 -3.47 -14.68 -6.22
CA LYS A 35 -3.73 -13.32 -6.66
C LYS A 35 -3.16 -12.32 -5.66
N ILE A 36 -2.27 -11.46 -6.13
CA ILE A 36 -1.58 -10.46 -5.31
C ILE A 36 -2.08 -9.08 -5.73
N TYR A 37 -2.67 -8.35 -4.80
CA TYR A 37 -3.20 -7.00 -5.05
C TYR A 37 -2.21 -5.93 -4.64
N ILE A 38 -2.00 -4.95 -5.51
CA ILE A 38 -0.97 -3.92 -5.34
C ILE A 38 -1.60 -2.54 -5.31
N LYS A 39 -1.34 -1.81 -4.23
CA LYS A 39 -1.67 -0.39 -4.10
C LYS A 39 -0.41 0.46 -4.20
N VAL A 40 -0.40 1.44 -5.09
CA VAL A 40 0.71 2.37 -5.28
C VAL A 40 0.35 3.74 -4.74
N PHE A 41 1.06 4.14 -3.70
CA PHE A 41 0.96 5.46 -3.11
C PHE A 41 2.00 6.37 -3.73
N ASN A 42 1.60 7.04 -4.81
CA ASN A 42 2.42 8.02 -5.48
C ASN A 42 1.83 9.42 -5.36
N SER A 43 2.29 10.18 -4.37
CA SER A 43 1.86 11.56 -4.20
C SER A 43 2.97 12.43 -3.66
N LYS A 44 3.09 13.60 -4.26
CA LYS A 44 3.94 14.71 -3.76
C LYS A 44 3.63 15.13 -2.32
N ARG A 45 2.45 14.81 -1.82
CA ARG A 45 2.03 15.09 -0.44
C ARG A 45 2.06 13.81 0.40
N PRO A 46 2.55 13.90 1.65
CA PRO A 46 2.64 12.76 2.54
C PRO A 46 1.25 12.24 2.95
N TYR A 47 1.26 10.99 3.40
CA TYR A 47 0.09 10.27 3.86
C TYR A 47 0.21 9.88 5.34
N ILE A 48 -0.91 9.84 6.04
CA ILE A 48 -1.08 8.96 7.20
C ILE A 48 -1.97 7.81 6.75
N ILE A 49 -1.53 6.59 7.04
CA ILE A 49 -2.27 5.38 6.74
C ILE A 49 -2.59 4.71 8.06
N THR A 50 -3.86 4.43 8.29
CA THR A 50 -4.32 3.84 9.54
C THR A 50 -5.04 2.53 9.26
N PHE A 51 -4.52 1.44 9.80
CA PHE A 51 -5.15 0.13 9.80
C PHE A 51 -6.12 0.04 10.98
N ASN A 52 -7.38 0.36 10.73
CA ASN A 52 -8.45 0.26 11.74
C ASN A 52 -8.73 -1.20 12.08
N SER A 53 -8.73 -2.08 11.08
CA SER A 53 -8.85 -3.53 11.25
C SER A 53 -8.13 -4.26 10.10
N LYS A 54 -8.30 -5.59 10.01
CA LYS A 54 -7.86 -6.37 8.84
C LYS A 54 -8.58 -5.94 7.54
N PHE A 55 -9.78 -5.37 7.69
CA PHE A 55 -10.69 -5.05 6.59
C PHE A 55 -10.79 -3.56 6.25
N TYR A 56 -10.41 -2.68 7.17
CA TYR A 56 -10.63 -1.24 6.99
C TYR A 56 -9.35 -0.45 7.10
N ILE A 57 -9.07 0.35 6.07
CA ILE A 57 -7.90 1.21 5.98
C ILE A 57 -8.35 2.65 5.78
N GLU A 58 -7.93 3.54 6.67
CA GLU A 58 -8.09 4.98 6.48
C GLU A 58 -6.82 5.56 5.85
N ILE A 59 -6.98 6.37 4.80
CA ILE A 59 -5.89 7.15 4.21
C ILE A 59 -6.19 8.63 4.38
N LYS A 60 -5.33 9.32 5.12
CA LYS A 60 -5.31 10.77 5.25
C LYS A 60 -4.19 11.34 4.40
N LYS A 61 -4.50 12.27 3.52
CA LYS A 61 -3.55 13.00 2.67
C LYS A 61 -3.47 14.44 3.14
N GLY A 62 -2.26 14.97 3.29
CA GLY A 62 -2.07 16.24 4.00
C GLY A 62 -0.71 16.86 3.83
N ARG A 63 -0.27 17.61 4.84
CA ARG A 63 1.07 18.17 4.96
C ARG A 63 1.58 17.95 6.39
N GLY A 64 2.82 17.52 6.53
CA GLY A 64 3.52 17.56 7.82
C GLY A 64 3.90 19.00 8.19
N ARG A 65 3.78 19.34 9.46
CA ARG A 65 4.26 20.58 10.07
C ARG A 65 4.94 20.23 11.39
N GLY A 66 6.23 19.89 11.32
CA GLY A 66 6.95 19.29 12.44
C GLY A 66 6.34 17.94 12.81
N VAL A 67 6.00 17.77 14.10
CA VAL A 67 5.33 16.57 14.62
C VAL A 67 3.85 16.44 14.22
N ASN A 68 3.24 17.54 13.76
CA ASN A 68 1.82 17.60 13.44
C ASN A 68 1.56 17.28 11.97
N PHE A 69 0.38 16.72 11.68
CA PHE A 69 -0.08 16.47 10.32
C PHE A 69 -1.42 17.16 10.06
N ILE A 70 -1.43 18.06 9.08
CA ILE A 70 -2.64 18.79 8.68
C ILE A 70 -3.31 18.01 7.56
N THR A 71 -4.43 17.36 7.91
CA THR A 71 -5.23 16.56 6.96
C THR A 71 -5.97 17.48 5.99
N ARG A 72 -5.90 17.15 4.69
CA ARG A 72 -6.65 17.85 3.64
C ARG A 72 -7.75 17.00 3.03
N LYS A 73 -7.47 15.71 2.87
CA LYS A 73 -8.44 14.73 2.38
C LYS A 73 -8.31 13.48 3.24
N LYS A 74 -9.42 12.87 3.59
CA LYS A 74 -9.49 11.55 4.21
C LYS A 74 -10.42 10.66 3.42
N ALA A 75 -10.13 9.37 3.40
CA ALA A 75 -11.03 8.34 2.88
C ALA A 75 -10.82 7.06 3.67
N LEU A 76 -11.91 6.38 3.97
CA LEU A 76 -11.94 5.05 4.56
C LEU A 76 -12.26 4.05 3.46
N TYR A 77 -11.48 2.99 3.38
CA TYR A 77 -11.63 1.95 2.37
C TYR A 77 -11.94 0.63 3.05
N ASN A 78 -12.96 -0.06 2.55
CA ASN A 78 -13.20 -1.46 2.87
C ASN A 78 -12.39 -2.32 1.89
N ILE A 79 -11.55 -3.20 2.43
CA ILE A 79 -10.73 -4.16 1.70
C ILE A 79 -11.09 -5.61 2.07
N SER A 80 -12.27 -5.85 2.68
CA SER A 80 -12.73 -7.18 3.07
C SER A 80 -12.85 -8.15 1.91
N GLU A 81 -13.17 -7.67 0.71
CA GLU A 81 -13.27 -8.48 -0.51
C GLU A 81 -11.95 -9.13 -0.92
N PHE A 82 -10.83 -8.74 -0.30
CA PHE A 82 -9.49 -9.21 -0.62
C PHE A 82 -8.87 -10.01 0.52
N ASP A 83 -9.64 -10.45 1.52
CA ASP A 83 -9.09 -10.98 2.76
C ASP A 83 -8.15 -12.17 2.57
N ASN A 84 -8.51 -13.08 1.66
CA ASN A 84 -7.75 -14.29 1.34
C ASN A 84 -6.62 -14.07 0.32
N SER A 85 -6.37 -12.82 -0.08
CA SER A 85 -5.35 -12.48 -1.06
C SER A 85 -4.21 -11.70 -0.42
N LYS A 86 -3.00 -11.92 -0.93
CA LYS A 86 -1.82 -11.16 -0.55
C LYS A 86 -1.98 -9.69 -1.00
N LYS A 87 -1.66 -8.76 -0.11
CA LYS A 87 -1.81 -7.31 -0.33
C LYS A 87 -0.45 -6.65 -0.20
N VAL A 88 -0.08 -5.86 -1.20
CA VAL A 88 1.23 -5.23 -1.29
C VAL A 88 1.03 -3.72 -1.47
N PHE A 89 1.64 -2.94 -0.58
CA PHE A 89 1.54 -1.49 -0.56
C PHE A 89 2.89 -0.90 -0.93
N ILE A 90 2.94 -0.15 -2.04
CA ILE A 90 4.15 0.48 -2.54
C ILE A 90 4.10 1.98 -2.23
N PHE A 91 5.01 2.45 -1.39
CA PHE A 91 5.18 3.86 -1.04
C PHE A 91 6.33 4.49 -1.82
N ILE A 92 6.01 5.10 -2.98
CA ILE A 92 7.02 5.85 -3.75
C ILE A 92 7.55 7.04 -2.96
N THR A 93 6.71 7.60 -2.08
CA THR A 93 7.11 8.61 -1.10
C THR A 93 6.80 8.08 0.28
N LYS A 94 7.78 8.12 1.18
CA LYS A 94 7.63 7.62 2.55
C LYS A 94 6.39 8.26 3.20
N PRO A 95 5.48 7.46 3.79
CA PRO A 95 4.36 8.01 4.53
C PRO A 95 4.86 8.83 5.72
N PHE A 96 4.05 9.78 6.17
CA PHE A 96 4.33 10.51 7.40
C PHE A 96 4.28 9.57 8.60
N LYS A 97 3.20 8.79 8.70
CA LYS A 97 3.03 7.70 9.66
C LYS A 97 2.19 6.57 9.07
N ILE A 98 2.50 5.35 9.49
CA ILE A 98 1.64 4.18 9.34
C ILE A 98 1.19 3.81 10.75
N LEU A 99 -0.11 3.77 10.97
CA LEU A 99 -0.73 3.56 12.27
C LEU A 99 -1.54 2.27 12.24
N SER A 100 -1.60 1.56 13.35
CA SER A 100 -2.54 0.43 13.52
C SER A 100 -3.22 0.52 14.87
N TYR A 101 -4.51 0.20 14.89
CA TYR A 101 -5.21 -0.05 16.14
C TYR A 101 -4.77 -1.39 16.73
N LYS A 102 -4.43 -1.38 18.02
CA LYS A 102 -4.16 -2.58 18.82
C LYS A 102 -5.44 -3.05 19.53
N ASN A 103 -6.25 -2.10 19.97
CA ASN A 103 -7.59 -2.26 20.55
C ASN A 103 -8.39 -0.95 20.26
N GLU A 104 -9.54 -0.73 20.91
CA GLU A 104 -10.41 0.42 20.62
C GLU A 104 -9.79 1.78 21.00
N SER A 105 -8.90 1.81 21.99
CA SER A 105 -8.29 3.04 22.52
C SER A 105 -6.86 3.29 22.03
N ASP A 106 -6.12 2.22 21.69
CA ASP A 106 -4.68 2.28 21.50
C ASP A 106 -4.33 2.19 20.02
N ILE A 107 -3.64 3.24 19.56
CA ILE A 107 -3.08 3.33 18.21
C ILE A 107 -1.56 3.32 18.34
N GLN A 108 -0.92 2.41 17.61
CA GLN A 108 0.54 2.30 17.55
C GLN A 108 1.07 2.76 16.19
N ASP A 109 2.25 3.39 16.20
CA ASP A 109 3.00 3.72 14.99
C ASP A 109 3.81 2.50 14.54
N ILE A 110 3.51 2.01 13.34
CA ILE A 110 4.15 0.85 12.71
C ILE A 110 4.92 1.24 11.45
N SER A 111 5.33 2.50 11.32
CA SER A 111 6.05 3.00 10.14
C SER A 111 7.38 2.29 9.84
N ASN A 112 7.93 1.57 10.82
CA ASN A 112 9.18 0.83 10.70
C ASN A 112 8.99 -0.66 10.40
N PHE A 113 7.75 -1.15 10.30
CA PHE A 113 7.47 -2.56 9.98
C PHE A 113 7.51 -2.79 8.46
N ILE A 114 8.03 -3.95 8.06
CA ILE A 114 8.05 -4.41 6.67
C ILE A 114 6.74 -5.12 6.31
N GLU A 115 6.14 -5.81 7.29
CA GLU A 115 4.86 -6.50 7.16
C GLU A 115 3.95 -6.20 8.36
N HIS A 116 2.66 -6.06 8.11
CA HIS A 116 1.63 -5.98 9.16
C HIS A 116 0.29 -6.56 8.69
N LYS A 117 -0.27 -7.54 9.41
CA LYS A 117 -1.58 -8.15 9.12
C LYS A 117 -1.72 -8.67 7.67
N SER A 118 -0.73 -9.41 7.18
CA SER A 118 -0.68 -9.92 5.79
C SER A 118 -0.62 -8.84 4.71
N ILE A 119 -0.12 -7.66 5.09
CA ILE A 119 0.13 -6.53 4.19
C ILE A 119 1.62 -6.22 4.23
N GLU A 120 2.26 -6.28 3.08
CA GLU A 120 3.68 -5.98 2.94
C GLU A 120 3.88 -4.56 2.42
N PHE A 121 4.94 -3.91 2.89
CA PHE A 121 5.29 -2.53 2.57
C PHE A 121 6.61 -2.47 1.81
N TYR A 122 6.59 -1.81 0.66
CA TYR A 122 7.77 -1.63 -0.18
C TYR A 122 7.94 -0.19 -0.60
N SER A 123 9.19 0.21 -0.84
CA SER A 123 9.53 1.54 -1.32
C SER A 123 9.58 1.63 -2.84
N THR A 124 9.89 0.51 -3.51
CA THR A 124 10.00 0.44 -4.98
C THR A 124 9.35 -0.83 -5.53
N TRP A 125 9.10 -0.81 -6.84
CA TRP A 125 8.66 -2.00 -7.57
C TRP A 125 9.73 -3.10 -7.59
N ASN A 126 11.02 -2.75 -7.65
CA ASN A 126 12.09 -3.75 -7.67
C ASN A 126 12.09 -4.59 -6.39
N ASP A 127 11.80 -3.98 -5.24
CA ASP A 127 11.74 -4.68 -3.96
C ASP A 127 10.59 -5.69 -3.94
N VAL A 128 9.44 -5.31 -4.52
CA VAL A 128 8.30 -6.23 -4.70
C VAL A 128 8.72 -7.44 -5.53
N PHE A 129 9.39 -7.23 -6.66
CA PHE A 129 9.71 -8.34 -7.57
C PHE A 129 10.85 -9.25 -7.13
N LYS A 130 11.69 -8.84 -6.19
CA LYS A 130 12.68 -9.73 -5.57
C LYS A 130 12.04 -10.77 -4.65
N GLU A 131 10.91 -10.41 -4.05
CA GLU A 131 10.15 -11.28 -3.14
C GLU A 131 9.02 -12.05 -3.88
N LEU A 132 8.64 -11.57 -5.08
CA LEU A 132 7.75 -12.27 -6.03
C LEU A 132 8.51 -13.22 -6.97
#